data_AF-A0A9D7H3M2-F1
#
_entry.id   AF-A0A9D7H3M2-F1
#
_cell.length_a   1.000
_cell.length_b   1.000
_cell.length_c   1.000
_cell.angle_alpha   90.00
_cell.angle_beta   90.00
_cell.angle_gamma   90.00
#
_symmetry.space_group_name_H-M   'P 1'
#
loop_
_entity.id
_entity.type
_entity.pdbx_description
1 polymer ?
#
loop_
_entity_poly.entity_id
_entity_poly.type
_entity_poly.pdbx_seq_one_letter_code
_entity_poly.pdbx_strand_id
1 'polypeptide(L)'
;MTRSRLVVAGAVGVAILAVACSDVPEKSTSKTQLVGADGGPLATCPAQMATYKPKPWHPPRPVKQRKCTEAQGQAVLACYLAGQAKAPECQAFVSDPANADCISCALSQENDPTLGPIIYDVQRGSGRYNFGGCVAGVTNDPSATGCGAQFQAQFDCEFDACECAANSYFLDCRIAARQTVCSKFTAACATQAALTCEGVGPSFWFGTGVDGFLLRGLELIRLFCG
;
A
#
# COMPACT_ATOMS: atom_id res chain seq x y z
N MET A 1 45.77 25.24 -24.93
CA MET A 1 44.61 25.86 -25.61
C MET A 1 43.38 25.67 -24.74
N THR A 2 43.06 26.71 -23.98
CA THR A 2 42.07 26.72 -22.89
C THR A 2 40.72 27.14 -23.46
N ARG A 3 39.69 26.29 -23.36
CA ARG A 3 38.32 26.67 -23.74
C ARG A 3 37.44 26.73 -22.49
N SER A 4 37.23 27.96 -22.02
CA SER A 4 36.23 28.30 -21.01
C SER A 4 34.82 28.03 -21.54
N ARG A 5 33.99 27.32 -20.77
CA ARG A 5 32.56 27.18 -21.02
C ARG A 5 31.78 28.09 -20.08
N LEU A 6 30.94 28.92 -20.69
CA LEU A 6 30.01 29.86 -20.08
C LEU A 6 28.85 29.07 -19.45
N VAL A 7 28.57 29.28 -18.16
CA VAL A 7 27.41 28.73 -17.47
C VAL A 7 26.34 29.83 -17.41
N VAL A 8 25.21 29.61 -18.09
CA VAL A 8 24.03 30.48 -18.03
C VAL A 8 23.09 29.93 -16.96
N ALA A 9 22.95 30.66 -15.85
CA ALA A 9 22.01 30.35 -14.78
C ALA A 9 20.64 30.94 -15.15
N GLY A 10 19.69 30.07 -15.54
CA GLY A 10 18.28 30.41 -15.72
C GLY A 10 17.51 30.17 -14.42
N ALA A 11 17.04 31.24 -13.79
CA ALA A 11 16.17 31.16 -12.62
C ALA A 11 14.74 30.79 -13.08
N VAL A 12 14.27 29.61 -12.71
CA VAL A 12 12.87 29.19 -12.90
C VAL A 12 12.09 29.59 -11.64
N GLY A 13 11.23 30.61 -11.78
CA GLY A 13 10.31 31.02 -10.72
C GLY A 13 9.17 30.01 -10.58
N VAL A 14 9.05 29.39 -9.40
CA VAL A 14 7.93 28.52 -9.04
C VAL A 14 6.81 29.40 -8.49
N ALA A 15 5.69 29.48 -9.21
CA ALA A 15 4.47 30.11 -8.72
C ALA A 15 3.72 29.14 -7.80
N ILE A 16 3.61 29.51 -6.52
CA ILE A 16 2.82 28.77 -5.52
C ILE A 16 1.37 29.27 -5.61
N LEU A 17 0.47 28.44 -6.16
CA LEU A 17 -0.97 28.69 -6.03
C LEU A 17 -1.40 28.28 -4.61
N ALA A 18 -1.74 29.27 -3.79
CA ALA A 18 -2.42 29.06 -2.52
C ALA A 18 -3.89 28.73 -2.80
N VAL A 19 -4.29 27.47 -2.55
CA VAL A 19 -5.70 27.08 -2.50
C VAL A 19 -6.22 27.46 -1.11
N ALA A 20 -7.16 28.40 -1.06
CA ALA A 20 -7.86 28.76 0.16
C ALA A 20 -8.87 27.66 0.52
N CYS A 21 -8.69 27.02 1.67
CA CYS A 21 -9.71 26.16 2.28
C CYS A 21 -10.78 27.06 2.92
N SER A 22 -11.96 27.12 2.31
CA SER A 22 -13.10 27.81 2.91
C SER A 22 -13.65 27.01 4.10
N ASP A 23 -13.93 27.71 5.19
CA ASP A 23 -14.53 27.19 6.43
C ASP A 23 -15.89 26.51 6.17
N VAL A 24 -16.02 25.26 6.62
CA VAL A 24 -17.28 24.50 6.56
C VAL A 24 -17.98 24.60 7.92
N PRO A 25 -19.26 25.04 7.99
CA PRO A 25 -19.97 25.15 9.25
C PRO A 25 -20.29 23.78 9.87
N GLU A 26 -19.88 23.59 11.12
CA GLU A 26 -20.21 22.45 11.97
C GLU A 26 -21.68 22.48 12.42
N LYS A 27 -22.51 21.58 11.87
CA LYS A 27 -23.49 20.71 12.55
C LYS A 27 -24.58 20.28 11.57
N SER A 28 -24.40 19.10 11.00
CA SER A 28 -25.50 18.34 10.40
C SER A 28 -25.44 16.91 10.92
N THR A 29 -26.43 16.53 11.73
CA THR A 29 -26.69 15.15 12.16
C THR A 29 -27.42 14.34 11.09
N SER A 30 -27.28 14.71 9.82
CA SER A 30 -27.80 13.92 8.72
C SER A 30 -26.90 12.69 8.56
N LYS A 31 -27.50 11.50 8.50
CA LYS A 31 -26.82 10.30 8.00
C LYS A 31 -26.45 10.60 6.55
N THR A 32 -25.25 11.13 6.31
CA THR A 32 -24.74 11.36 4.97
C THR A 32 -24.66 10.02 4.28
N GLN A 33 -25.70 9.72 3.50
CA GLN A 33 -25.69 8.61 2.57
C GLN A 33 -24.62 8.95 1.55
N LEU A 34 -23.55 8.16 1.51
CA LEU A 34 -22.53 8.32 0.49
C LEU A 34 -23.24 8.09 -0.86
N VAL A 35 -23.12 9.04 -1.78
CA VAL A 35 -23.67 8.92 -3.14
C VAL A 35 -22.54 8.57 -4.09
N GLY A 36 -22.78 7.61 -4.98
CA GLY A 36 -21.85 7.16 -5.99
C GLY A 36 -21.66 8.22 -7.07
N ALA A 37 -20.70 7.99 -7.96
CA ALA A 37 -20.50 8.87 -9.12
C ALA A 37 -21.75 8.97 -10.03
N ASP A 38 -22.67 8.01 -9.93
CA ASP A 38 -23.98 7.97 -10.59
C ASP A 38 -25.10 8.67 -9.80
N GLY A 39 -24.82 9.21 -8.61
CA GLY A 39 -25.80 9.82 -7.72
C GLY A 39 -26.69 8.82 -6.99
N GLY A 40 -26.50 7.51 -7.20
CA GLY A 40 -27.15 6.46 -6.41
C GLY A 40 -26.55 6.39 -5.00
N PRO A 41 -27.28 5.95 -3.97
CA PRO A 41 -26.65 5.69 -2.69
C PRO A 41 -25.58 4.61 -2.89
N LEU A 42 -24.30 4.95 -2.66
CA LEU A 42 -23.31 3.93 -2.35
C LEU A 42 -23.89 3.16 -1.18
N ALA A 43 -24.12 1.87 -1.37
CA ALA A 43 -24.39 0.99 -0.26
C ALA A 43 -23.12 0.97 0.61
N THR A 44 -22.93 2.01 1.42
CA THR A 44 -21.99 1.98 2.54
C THR A 44 -22.38 0.76 3.33
N CYS A 45 -21.45 -0.12 3.69
CA CYS A 45 -21.72 -1.24 4.60
C CYS A 45 -21.93 -0.64 6.01
N PRO A 46 -23.14 -0.20 6.42
CA PRO A 46 -23.27 0.81 7.47
C PRO A 46 -23.15 0.18 8.86
N ALA A 47 -23.36 -1.13 8.98
CA ALA A 47 -23.43 -1.82 10.26
C ALA A 47 -22.05 -2.20 10.83
N GLN A 48 -21.02 -2.33 9.99
CA GLN A 48 -19.74 -2.92 10.41
C GLN A 48 -18.76 -1.89 11.02
N MET A 49 -18.98 -0.59 10.80
CA MET A 49 -17.98 0.43 11.13
C MET A 49 -18.12 1.06 12.52
N ALA A 50 -19.31 0.99 13.14
CA ALA A 50 -19.51 1.54 14.48
C ALA A 50 -18.65 0.84 15.56
N THR A 51 -18.23 -0.40 15.29
CA THR A 51 -17.46 -1.24 16.20
C THR A 51 -16.04 -1.54 15.69
N TYR A 52 -15.63 -0.95 14.56
CA TYR A 52 -14.30 -1.22 13.99
C TYR A 52 -13.19 -0.86 14.98
N LYS A 53 -12.30 -1.84 15.19
CA LYS A 53 -11.06 -1.70 15.95
C LYS A 53 -9.91 -2.03 15.01
N PRO A 54 -8.85 -1.19 14.94
CA PRO A 54 -7.66 -1.54 14.20
C PRO A 54 -7.14 -2.91 14.61
N LYS A 55 -6.69 -3.68 13.62
CA LYS A 55 -5.95 -4.91 13.86
C LYS A 55 -4.67 -4.60 14.65
N PRO A 56 -4.14 -5.56 15.43
CA PRO A 56 -2.84 -5.40 16.07
C PRO A 56 -1.76 -5.01 15.04
N TRP A 57 -0.97 -4.00 15.37
CA TRP A 57 0.15 -3.59 14.53
C TRP A 57 1.30 -4.58 14.67
N HIS A 58 1.79 -5.07 13.52
CA HIS A 58 3.01 -5.84 13.41
C HIS A 58 4.04 -4.99 12.64
N PRO A 59 5.19 -4.65 13.23
CA PRO A 59 6.18 -3.80 12.57
C PRO A 59 6.73 -4.49 11.31
N PRO A 60 7.19 -3.71 10.31
CA PRO A 60 7.92 -4.30 9.20
C PRO A 60 9.23 -4.93 9.68
N ARG A 61 9.69 -5.94 8.94
CA ARG A 61 11.11 -6.32 8.97
C ARG A 61 11.98 -5.13 8.57
N PRO A 62 13.26 -5.09 8.98
CA PRO A 62 14.19 -4.04 8.54
C PRO A 62 14.23 -3.92 7.01
N VAL A 63 14.41 -2.71 6.48
CA VAL A 63 14.57 -2.48 5.05
C VAL A 63 16.04 -2.69 4.61
N LYS A 64 16.26 -2.91 3.31
CA LYS A 64 17.59 -3.06 2.67
C LYS A 64 18.44 -4.20 3.23
N GLN A 65 17.82 -5.36 3.47
CA GLN A 65 18.51 -6.52 4.05
C GLN A 65 19.43 -7.26 3.08
N ARG A 66 19.39 -6.97 1.77
CA ARG A 66 20.20 -7.64 0.73
C ARG A 66 20.09 -9.17 0.74
N LYS A 67 18.87 -9.66 0.97
CA LYS A 67 18.50 -11.09 0.98
C LYS A 67 17.99 -11.61 -0.37
N CYS A 68 17.54 -10.72 -1.26
CA CYS A 68 17.03 -11.05 -2.58
C CYS A 68 17.87 -10.36 -3.66
N THR A 69 18.23 -11.11 -4.70
CA THR A 69 18.55 -10.54 -6.00
C THR A 69 17.27 -10.11 -6.71
N GLU A 70 17.41 -9.30 -7.77
CA GLU A 70 16.27 -8.89 -8.61
C GLU A 70 15.54 -10.10 -9.22
N ALA A 71 16.27 -11.10 -9.71
CA ALA A 71 15.71 -12.32 -10.28
C ALA A 71 14.94 -13.15 -9.25
N GLN A 72 15.46 -13.26 -8.02
CA GLN A 72 14.74 -13.95 -6.94
C GLN A 72 13.46 -13.21 -6.55
N GLY A 73 13.49 -11.87 -6.53
CA GLY A 73 12.29 -11.06 -6.26
C GLY A 73 11.21 -11.27 -7.32
N GLN A 74 11.58 -11.32 -8.61
CA GLN A 74 10.65 -11.65 -9.70
C GLN A 74 10.06 -13.06 -9.54
N ALA A 75 10.90 -14.05 -9.18
CA ALA A 75 10.45 -15.42 -8.96
C ALA A 75 9.47 -15.54 -7.77
N VAL A 76 9.68 -14.82 -6.66
CA VAL A 76 8.71 -14.77 -5.55
C VAL A 76 7.34 -14.29 -6.06
N LEU A 77 7.30 -13.24 -6.86
CA LEU A 77 6.04 -12.67 -7.35
C LEU A 77 5.34 -13.61 -8.34
N ALA A 78 6.09 -14.20 -9.28
CA ALA A 78 5.55 -15.18 -10.21
C ALA A 78 4.90 -16.35 -9.46
N CYS A 79 5.60 -16.88 -8.46
CA CYS A 79 5.16 -18.08 -7.74
C CYS A 79 4.03 -17.85 -6.74
N TYR A 80 4.02 -16.72 -6.03
CA TYR A 80 3.05 -16.49 -4.95
C TYR A 80 1.92 -15.54 -5.32
N LEU A 81 2.07 -14.70 -6.34
CA LEU A 81 1.09 -13.66 -6.68
C LEU A 81 0.51 -13.76 -8.09
N ALA A 82 1.20 -14.39 -9.05
CA ALA A 82 0.72 -14.56 -10.42
C ALA A 82 -0.08 -15.86 -10.65
N GLY A 83 -0.47 -16.56 -9.59
CA GLY A 83 -1.23 -17.82 -9.68
C GLY A 83 -0.42 -19.02 -10.19
N GLN A 84 0.91 -18.92 -10.25
CA GLN A 84 1.80 -19.96 -10.78
C GLN A 84 2.39 -20.88 -9.69
N ALA A 85 1.84 -20.87 -8.47
CA ALA A 85 2.37 -21.64 -7.34
C ALA A 85 2.59 -23.14 -7.61
N LYS A 86 1.83 -23.72 -8.56
CA LYS A 86 1.91 -25.14 -8.94
C LYS A 86 2.82 -25.42 -10.13
N ALA A 87 3.36 -24.40 -10.78
CA ALA A 87 4.27 -24.57 -11.91
C ALA A 87 5.56 -25.28 -11.46
N PRO A 88 6.15 -26.19 -12.26
CA PRO A 88 7.39 -26.88 -11.92
C PRO A 88 8.54 -25.94 -11.56
N GLU A 89 8.63 -24.79 -12.22
CA GLU A 89 9.64 -23.76 -11.97
C GLU A 89 9.50 -23.17 -10.56
N CYS A 90 8.27 -23.04 -10.06
CA CYS A 90 8.01 -22.56 -8.71
C CYS A 90 8.33 -23.60 -7.64
N GLN A 91 8.10 -24.88 -7.92
CA GLN A 91 8.53 -25.96 -7.03
C GLN A 91 10.06 -26.01 -6.95
N ALA A 92 10.76 -25.86 -8.09
CA ALA A 92 12.21 -25.77 -8.13
C ALA A 92 12.73 -24.55 -7.37
N PHE A 93 12.13 -23.38 -7.58
CA PHE A 93 12.51 -22.15 -6.88
C PHE A 93 12.36 -22.26 -5.36
N VAL A 94 11.23 -22.79 -4.88
CA VAL A 94 10.93 -22.93 -3.45
C VAL A 94 11.76 -24.02 -2.79
N SER A 95 12.11 -25.09 -3.51
CA SER A 95 12.92 -26.19 -2.98
C SER A 95 14.42 -25.92 -2.97
N ASP A 96 14.91 -24.94 -3.74
CA ASP A 96 16.31 -24.57 -3.78
C ASP A 96 16.72 -23.77 -2.51
N PRO A 97 17.65 -24.31 -1.67
CA PRO A 97 18.11 -23.63 -0.46
C PRO A 97 18.73 -22.26 -0.71
N ALA A 98 19.25 -21.98 -1.92
CA ALA A 98 19.80 -20.67 -2.27
C ALA A 98 18.73 -19.56 -2.29
N ASN A 99 17.44 -19.91 -2.37
CA ASN A 99 16.32 -18.96 -2.37
C ASN A 99 15.66 -18.80 -1.00
N ALA A 100 16.02 -19.64 -0.01
CA ALA A 100 15.35 -19.67 1.29
C ALA A 100 15.41 -18.32 2.01
N ASP A 101 16.57 -17.66 2.00
CA ASP A 101 16.77 -16.33 2.61
C ASP A 101 15.90 -15.26 1.93
N CYS A 102 15.81 -15.28 0.59
CA CYS A 102 14.98 -14.34 -0.14
C CYS A 102 13.49 -14.56 0.13
N ILE A 103 13.03 -15.82 0.06
CA ILE A 103 11.64 -16.19 0.33
C ILE A 103 11.26 -15.79 1.76
N SER A 104 12.12 -16.11 2.74
CA SER A 104 11.92 -15.75 4.14
C SER A 104 11.89 -14.24 4.35
N CYS A 105 12.68 -13.45 3.61
CA CYS A 105 12.63 -11.99 3.67
C CYS A 105 11.35 -11.42 3.03
N ALA A 106 10.97 -11.91 1.85
CA ALA A 106 9.91 -11.37 1.03
C ALA A 106 8.50 -11.71 1.56
N LEU A 107 8.32 -12.92 2.08
CA LEU A 107 7.03 -13.43 2.53
C LEU A 107 6.94 -13.46 4.06
N SER A 108 5.76 -13.16 4.56
CA SER A 108 5.38 -13.29 5.97
C SER A 108 3.93 -13.75 6.07
N GLN A 109 3.56 -14.32 7.21
CA GLN A 109 2.16 -14.57 7.56
C GLN A 109 1.60 -13.41 8.38
N GLU A 110 0.27 -13.27 8.40
CA GLU A 110 -0.41 -12.15 9.07
C GLU A 110 -0.14 -12.07 10.58
N ASN A 111 0.19 -13.20 11.21
CA ASN A 111 0.52 -13.31 12.63
C ASN A 111 2.02 -13.31 12.93
N ASP A 112 2.90 -13.18 11.92
CA ASP A 112 4.33 -13.08 12.16
C ASP A 112 4.63 -11.82 13.01
N PRO A 113 5.54 -11.88 13.99
CA PRO A 113 5.85 -10.72 14.84
C PRO A 113 6.43 -9.53 14.06
N THR A 114 7.02 -9.80 12.89
CA THR A 114 7.50 -8.79 11.95
C THR A 114 7.11 -9.18 10.54
N LEU A 115 6.53 -8.25 9.79
CA LEU A 115 5.98 -8.53 8.47
C LEU A 115 6.99 -8.20 7.35
N GLY A 116 7.05 -9.06 6.34
CA GLY A 116 7.76 -8.81 5.09
C GLY A 116 7.00 -7.84 4.17
N PRO A 117 7.54 -7.56 2.97
CA PRO A 117 6.85 -6.75 1.97
C PRO A 117 5.56 -7.40 1.45
N ILE A 118 5.44 -8.73 1.52
CA ILE A 118 4.26 -9.50 1.14
C ILE A 118 3.75 -10.28 2.36
N ILE A 119 2.47 -10.09 2.68
CA ILE A 119 1.74 -10.85 3.69
C ILE A 119 0.93 -11.91 2.94
N TYR A 120 1.35 -13.16 3.05
CA TYR A 120 0.78 -14.29 2.33
C TYR A 120 -0.16 -15.08 3.24
N ASP A 121 -1.41 -15.25 2.80
CA ASP A 121 -2.40 -16.10 3.42
C ASP A 121 -2.32 -17.50 2.80
N VAL A 122 -1.75 -18.43 3.55
CA VAL A 122 -1.58 -19.83 3.13
C VAL A 122 -2.92 -20.57 2.98
N GLN A 123 -3.98 -20.15 3.69
CA GLN A 123 -5.29 -20.78 3.60
C GLN A 123 -6.03 -20.34 2.34
N ARG A 124 -5.90 -19.06 1.98
CA ARG A 124 -6.53 -18.49 0.77
C ARG A 124 -5.65 -18.63 -0.47
N GLY A 125 -4.37 -18.96 -0.31
CA GLY A 125 -3.42 -19.05 -1.42
C GLY A 125 -3.23 -17.70 -2.12
N SER A 126 -3.30 -16.60 -1.36
CA SER A 126 -3.23 -15.25 -1.88
C SER A 126 -2.31 -14.38 -1.01
N GLY A 127 -1.71 -13.36 -1.61
CA GLY A 127 -0.86 -12.42 -0.90
C GLY A 127 -1.32 -10.98 -1.09
N ARG A 128 -1.01 -10.15 -0.10
CA ARG A 128 -1.18 -8.69 -0.17
C ARG A 128 0.12 -7.99 0.18
N TYR A 129 0.25 -6.74 -0.24
CA TYR A 129 1.41 -5.92 0.07
C TYR A 129 1.31 -5.28 1.46
N ASN A 130 2.45 -5.19 2.14
CA ASN A 130 2.57 -4.52 3.43
C ASN A 130 2.88 -3.02 3.24
N PHE A 131 1.89 -2.26 2.76
CA PHE A 131 2.06 -0.82 2.51
C PHE A 131 2.35 -0.04 3.80
N GLY A 132 1.70 -0.38 4.92
CA GLY A 132 2.01 0.21 6.22
C GLY A 132 3.46 -0.02 6.63
N GLY A 133 3.96 -1.24 6.42
CA GLY A 133 5.37 -1.56 6.61
C GLY A 133 6.31 -0.77 5.71
N CYS A 134 5.95 -0.58 4.43
CA CYS A 134 6.73 0.26 3.52
C CYS A 134 6.79 1.71 4.02
N VAL A 135 5.66 2.28 4.43
CA VAL A 135 5.60 3.65 4.98
C VAL A 135 6.50 3.75 6.21
N ALA A 136 6.40 2.81 7.15
CA ALA A 136 7.28 2.75 8.32
C ALA A 136 8.77 2.64 7.94
N GLY A 137 9.11 1.88 6.89
CA GLY A 137 10.47 1.77 6.37
C GLY A 137 10.99 3.07 5.75
N VAL A 138 10.16 3.77 4.98
CA VAL A 138 10.51 5.07 4.36
C VAL A 138 10.63 6.18 5.41
N THR A 139 9.74 6.20 6.40
CA THR A 139 9.80 7.18 7.50
C THR A 139 10.78 6.80 8.61
N ASN A 140 11.39 5.62 8.53
CA ASN A 140 12.28 5.05 9.55
C ASN A 140 11.63 5.05 10.96
N ASP A 141 10.35 4.69 11.02
CA ASP A 141 9.57 4.63 12.27
C ASP A 141 8.66 3.38 12.27
N PRO A 142 9.13 2.26 12.86
CA PRO A 142 8.35 1.04 12.96
C PRO A 142 7.40 1.02 14.18
N SER A 143 7.30 2.11 14.94
CA SER A 143 6.49 2.14 16.16
C SER A 143 5.00 1.97 15.89
N ALA A 144 4.26 1.46 16.88
CA ALA A 144 2.80 1.29 16.79
C ALA A 144 2.02 2.61 16.69
N THR A 145 2.69 3.75 16.93
CA THR A 145 2.12 5.09 16.82
C THR A 145 2.64 5.84 15.59
N GLY A 146 3.59 5.26 14.86
CA GLY A 146 4.24 5.88 13.71
C GLY A 146 3.35 5.92 12.47
N CYS A 147 3.84 6.58 11.43
CA CYS A 147 3.10 6.80 10.19
C CYS A 147 2.67 5.49 9.52
N GLY A 148 3.52 4.46 9.56
CA GLY A 148 3.19 3.15 8.98
C GLY A 148 2.05 2.45 9.69
N ALA A 149 2.01 2.50 11.03
CA ALA A 149 0.95 1.89 11.83
C ALA A 149 -0.40 2.61 11.63
N GLN A 150 -0.40 3.94 11.61
CA GLN A 150 -1.59 4.74 11.34
C GLN A 150 -2.10 4.51 9.91
N PHE A 151 -1.20 4.50 8.93
CA PHE A 151 -1.53 4.19 7.54
C PHE A 151 -2.13 2.78 7.39
N GLN A 152 -1.55 1.77 8.04
CA GLN A 152 -2.11 0.41 8.03
C GLN A 152 -3.50 0.37 8.65
N ALA A 153 -3.70 1.03 9.80
CA ALA A 153 -5.00 1.09 10.46
C ALA A 153 -6.07 1.75 9.57
N GLN A 154 -5.71 2.80 8.83
CA GLN A 154 -6.57 3.44 7.84
C GLN A 154 -6.88 2.50 6.68
N PHE A 155 -5.86 1.85 6.13
CA PHE A 155 -6.00 0.92 5.00
C PHE A 155 -6.90 -0.28 5.36
N ASP A 156 -6.68 -0.90 6.52
CA ASP A 156 -7.53 -2.00 7.02
C ASP A 156 -8.96 -1.52 7.26
N CYS A 157 -9.14 -0.31 7.79
CA CYS A 157 -10.46 0.30 7.97
C CYS A 157 -11.19 0.47 6.63
N GLU A 158 -10.50 0.94 5.58
CA GLU A 158 -11.09 1.11 4.26
C GLU A 158 -11.52 -0.21 3.64
N PHE A 159 -10.73 -1.28 3.79
CA PHE A 159 -11.08 -2.61 3.28
C PHE A 159 -12.27 -3.20 4.03
N ASP A 160 -12.24 -3.18 5.36
CA ASP A 160 -13.31 -3.72 6.19
C ASP A 160 -14.62 -2.93 5.99
N ALA A 161 -14.55 -1.60 5.80
CA ALA A 161 -15.71 -0.75 5.49
C ALA A 161 -16.37 -1.09 4.15
N CYS A 162 -15.63 -1.71 3.24
CA CYS A 162 -16.03 -1.95 1.85
C CYS A 162 -16.10 -3.43 1.49
N GLU A 163 -15.97 -4.35 2.46
CA GLU A 163 -16.01 -5.80 2.22
C GLU A 163 -17.32 -6.25 1.53
N CYS A 164 -18.44 -5.57 1.80
CA CYS A 164 -19.72 -5.87 1.18
C CYS A 164 -19.96 -5.17 -0.18
N ALA A 165 -19.07 -4.27 -0.61
CA ALA A 165 -19.25 -3.52 -1.84
C ALA A 165 -18.98 -4.42 -3.06
N ALA A 166 -19.79 -4.28 -4.11
CA ALA A 166 -19.49 -4.94 -5.38
C ALA A 166 -18.16 -4.42 -5.96
N ASN A 167 -17.42 -5.28 -6.68
CA ASN A 167 -16.10 -4.94 -7.23
C ASN A 167 -16.10 -3.64 -8.06
N SER A 168 -17.19 -3.35 -8.79
CA SER A 168 -17.33 -2.11 -9.59
C SER A 168 -17.37 -0.83 -8.77
N TYR A 169 -17.74 -0.90 -7.48
CA TYR A 169 -17.87 0.24 -6.57
C TYR A 169 -16.85 0.21 -5.42
N PHE A 170 -15.97 -0.80 -5.39
CA PHE A 170 -15.06 -1.02 -4.27
C PHE A 170 -14.11 0.18 -4.08
N LEU A 171 -13.60 0.77 -5.16
CA LEU A 171 -12.74 1.95 -5.09
C LEU A 171 -13.48 3.18 -4.55
N ASP A 172 -14.67 3.47 -5.10
CA ASP A 172 -15.48 4.60 -4.66
C ASP A 172 -15.86 4.47 -3.19
N CYS A 173 -16.21 3.26 -2.77
CA CYS A 173 -16.44 2.94 -1.37
C CYS A 173 -15.20 3.25 -0.51
N ARG A 174 -14.01 2.81 -0.92
CA ARG A 174 -12.78 3.05 -0.14
C ARG A 174 -12.45 4.53 -0.02
N ILE A 175 -12.60 5.30 -1.10
CA ILE A 175 -12.41 6.76 -1.08
C ILE A 175 -13.39 7.40 -0.09
N ALA A 176 -14.65 6.99 -0.14
CA ALA A 176 -15.68 7.52 0.74
C ALA A 176 -15.46 7.12 2.22
N ALA A 177 -15.03 5.87 2.47
CA ALA A 177 -14.68 5.39 3.80
C ALA A 177 -13.49 6.15 4.39
N ARG A 178 -12.44 6.37 3.59
CA ARG A 178 -11.27 7.20 3.94
C ARG A 178 -11.67 8.60 4.39
N GLN A 179 -12.59 9.24 3.66
CA GLN A 179 -13.05 10.60 3.96
C GLN A 179 -14.02 10.67 5.16
N THR A 180 -14.56 9.55 5.61
CA THR A 180 -15.58 9.49 6.65
C THR A 180 -15.12 8.65 7.84
N VAL A 181 -15.58 7.42 7.95
CA VAL A 181 -15.42 6.52 9.11
C VAL A 181 -13.96 6.17 9.42
N CYS A 182 -13.09 6.20 8.40
CA CYS A 182 -11.67 5.89 8.52
C CYS A 182 -10.77 7.13 8.65
N SER A 183 -11.33 8.34 8.52
CA SER A 183 -10.56 9.60 8.56
C SER A 183 -9.75 9.77 9.85
N LYS A 184 -10.24 9.24 10.97
CA LYS A 184 -9.57 9.25 12.28
C LYS A 184 -8.21 8.52 12.31
N PHE A 185 -7.91 7.68 11.32
CA PHE A 185 -6.63 6.98 11.19
C PHE A 185 -5.67 7.66 10.20
N THR A 186 -6.07 8.78 9.60
CA THR A 186 -5.25 9.49 8.62
C THR A 186 -4.04 10.11 9.29
N ALA A 187 -2.85 9.68 8.88
CA ALA A 187 -1.60 10.28 9.30
C ALA A 187 -1.17 11.33 8.27
N ALA A 188 -1.11 12.60 8.65
CA ALA A 188 -0.53 13.63 7.79
C ALA A 188 0.92 13.29 7.36
N CYS A 189 1.65 12.56 8.21
CA CYS A 189 3.01 12.12 7.94
C CYS A 189 3.10 10.95 6.93
N ALA A 190 1.99 10.27 6.64
CA ALA A 190 1.99 9.19 5.66
C ALA A 190 1.82 9.69 4.22
N THR A 191 1.36 10.91 3.95
CA THR A 191 0.98 11.33 2.59
C THR A 191 2.14 11.22 1.59
N GLN A 192 3.33 11.72 1.94
CA GLN A 192 4.49 11.63 1.04
C GLN A 192 5.05 10.21 0.93
N ALA A 193 5.13 9.49 2.06
CA ALA A 193 5.63 8.11 2.09
C ALA A 193 4.68 7.14 1.36
N ALA A 194 3.37 7.36 1.46
CA ALA A 194 2.35 6.61 0.75
C ALA A 194 2.48 6.77 -0.77
N LEU A 195 2.82 7.95 -1.29
CA LEU A 195 3.11 8.10 -2.72
C LEU A 195 4.32 7.27 -3.17
N THR A 196 5.34 7.13 -2.33
CA THR A 196 6.48 6.23 -2.61
C THR A 196 6.06 4.76 -2.57
N CYS A 197 5.26 4.38 -1.58
CA CYS A 197 4.91 3.00 -1.29
C CYS A 197 3.75 2.44 -2.11
N GLU A 198 2.66 3.19 -2.27
CA GLU A 198 1.52 2.84 -3.14
C GLU A 198 1.84 3.23 -4.57
N GLY A 199 2.33 4.44 -4.83
CA GLY A 199 2.72 4.88 -6.17
C GLY A 199 1.90 6.08 -6.60
N VAL A 200 2.12 6.49 -7.85
CA VAL A 200 1.40 7.62 -8.44
C VAL A 200 0.42 7.11 -9.50
N GLY A 201 -0.87 7.41 -9.31
CA GLY A 201 -1.91 7.29 -10.33
C GLY A 201 -3.00 6.23 -10.09
N PRO A 202 -4.18 6.39 -10.72
CA PRO A 202 -5.32 5.46 -10.59
C PRO A 202 -5.10 4.10 -11.28
N SER A 203 -4.16 4.04 -12.23
CA SER A 203 -3.71 2.80 -12.89
C SER A 203 -2.93 1.85 -11.96
N PHE A 204 -2.71 2.24 -10.71
CA PHE A 204 -1.88 1.50 -9.79
C PHE A 204 -2.60 0.29 -9.14
N TRP A 205 -3.86 0.48 -8.74
CA TRP A 205 -4.72 -0.58 -8.18
C TRP A 205 -5.59 -1.27 -9.25
N PHE A 206 -5.93 -0.53 -10.31
CA PHE A 206 -6.91 -0.93 -11.33
C PHE A 206 -6.42 -0.69 -12.75
N GLY A 207 -5.13 -0.40 -12.94
CA GLY A 207 -4.55 -0.41 -14.28
C GLY A 207 -4.85 -1.75 -14.91
N THR A 208 -5.38 -1.71 -16.12
CA THR A 208 -5.98 -2.85 -16.84
C THR A 208 -4.94 -3.88 -17.31
N GLY A 209 -3.91 -4.14 -16.50
CA GLY A 209 -2.85 -5.11 -16.75
C GLY A 209 -2.27 -5.64 -15.44
N VAL A 210 -2.05 -6.95 -15.39
CA VAL A 210 -1.36 -7.70 -14.33
C VAL A 210 0.02 -7.13 -13.96
N ASP A 211 0.62 -6.34 -14.85
CA ASP A 211 1.97 -5.82 -14.71
C ASP A 211 2.11 -4.80 -13.57
N GLY A 212 1.11 -3.96 -13.31
CA GLY A 212 1.20 -2.90 -12.29
C GLY A 212 1.35 -3.45 -10.88
N PHE A 213 0.57 -4.50 -10.56
CA PHE A 213 0.63 -5.19 -9.28
C PHE A 213 2.02 -5.82 -9.09
N LEU A 214 2.46 -6.65 -10.04
CA LEU A 214 3.74 -7.35 -9.96
C LEU A 214 4.93 -6.37 -9.90
N LEU A 215 4.92 -5.29 -10.67
CA LEU A 215 5.97 -4.27 -10.61
C LEU A 215 6.07 -3.64 -9.22
N ARG A 216 4.95 -3.31 -8.57
CA ARG A 216 5.01 -2.82 -7.19
C ARG A 216 5.56 -3.87 -6.23
N GLY A 217 5.09 -5.10 -6.35
CA GLY A 217 5.61 -6.19 -5.54
C GLY A 217 7.14 -6.28 -5.63
N LEU A 218 7.70 -6.08 -6.83
CA LEU A 218 9.14 -6.08 -7.03
C LEU A 218 9.82 -4.90 -6.37
N GLU A 219 9.25 -3.69 -6.46
CA GLU A 219 9.77 -2.50 -5.78
C GLU A 219 9.76 -2.65 -4.26
N LEU A 220 8.71 -3.24 -3.69
CA LEU A 220 8.64 -3.54 -2.26
C LEU A 220 9.66 -4.60 -1.84
N ILE A 221 9.82 -5.66 -2.63
CA ILE A 221 10.88 -6.66 -2.40
C ILE A 221 12.26 -5.99 -2.47
N ARG A 222 12.52 -5.13 -3.45
CA ARG A 222 13.78 -4.38 -3.56
C ARG A 222 14.01 -3.47 -2.35
N LEU A 223 12.97 -2.79 -1.85
CA LEU A 223 13.08 -1.93 -0.67
C LEU A 223 13.43 -2.74 0.59
N PHE A 224 12.76 -3.86 0.82
CA PHE A 224 12.92 -4.65 2.04
C PHE A 224 14.13 -5.59 1.98
N CYS A 225 14.28 -6.28 0.86
CA CYS A 225 15.15 -7.43 0.70
C CYS A 225 16.27 -7.23 -0.32
N GLY A 226 16.25 -6.15 -1.12
CA GLY A 226 17.34 -5.81 -2.05
C GLY A 226 18.56 -5.19 -1.38
#